data_AF-A0AAD5M9D8-F1
#
_entry.id   AF-A0AAD5M9D8-F1
#
_cell.length_a   1.000
_cell.length_b   1.000
_cell.length_c   1.000
_cell.angle_alpha   90.00
_cell.angle_beta   90.00
_cell.angle_gamma   90.00
#
_symmetry.space_group_name_H-M   'P 1'
#
loop_
_entity.id
_entity.type
_entity.pdbx_description
1 polymer ?
#
loop_
_entity_poly.entity_id
_entity_poly.type
_entity_poly.pdbx_seq_one_letter_code
_entity_poly.pdbx_strand_id
1 'polypeptide(L)'
;MRRFDDCWVVDRTMFEYVNQVCPSCCGVTHQIMDVASFVERCSDWESDEEKNETLSPWPAFIHEEILTERARLRVVMKDDIAGYKSFLEKHMKGFTGWWQQLDAASKTRVFQVPDDDLLDYFHSHVKVKGSYEIVLCAILEQLRHFKETGYKDGRVSVECYFERFLLNRGSCFTMDSSYINSAEGAINFLEMMRLLGGPRLLPIRQTQDLDENNQAEQEVVKSIANVQSFRSDRRLVRLAIVRKFADVAIRRYIREAGEGDATQTGDNQQGDE
;
A
#
# COMPACT_ATOMS: atom_id res chain seq x y z
N MET A 1 22.73 12.10 11.98
CA MET A 1 21.68 11.59 11.07
C MET A 1 20.51 11.14 11.90
N ARG A 2 19.27 11.55 11.58
CA ARG A 2 18.13 11.04 12.35
C ARG A 2 17.85 9.63 11.85
N ARG A 3 17.64 8.69 12.77
CA ARG A 3 17.32 7.32 12.40
C ARG A 3 16.01 7.32 11.60
N PHE A 4 15.95 6.56 10.51
CA PHE A 4 14.76 6.42 9.65
C PHE A 4 14.36 7.66 8.81
N ASP A 5 15.23 8.66 8.67
CA ASP A 5 15.01 9.73 7.67
C ASP A 5 15.31 9.24 6.23
N ASP A 6 14.98 10.05 5.22
CA ASP A 6 15.19 9.67 3.81
C ASP A 6 16.68 9.50 3.50
N CYS A 7 17.56 10.32 4.10
CA CYS A 7 19.01 10.13 3.96
C CYS A 7 19.43 8.76 4.51
N TRP A 8 18.83 8.29 5.59
CA TRP A 8 19.12 6.97 6.16
C TRP A 8 18.71 5.85 5.21
N VAL A 9 17.63 6.02 4.44
CA VAL A 9 17.25 5.07 3.37
C VAL A 9 18.35 5.01 2.30
N VAL A 10 18.87 6.17 1.89
CA VAL A 10 19.97 6.25 0.91
C VAL A 10 21.22 5.52 1.39
N ASP A 11 21.67 5.85 2.60
CA ASP A 11 22.88 5.27 3.20
C ASP A 11 22.72 3.77 3.45
N ARG A 12 21.56 3.35 3.96
CA ARG A 12 21.25 1.94 4.18
C ARG A 12 21.25 1.16 2.86
N THR A 13 20.64 1.72 1.81
CA THR A 13 20.59 1.08 0.50
C THR A 13 21.99 0.88 -0.07
N MET A 14 22.85 1.90 0.00
CA MET A 14 24.25 1.77 -0.41
C MET A 14 25.02 0.76 0.43
N PHE A 15 24.85 0.80 1.75
CA PHE A 15 25.54 -0.11 2.67
C PHE A 15 25.15 -1.56 2.42
N GLU A 16 23.85 -1.87 2.34
CA GLU A 16 23.40 -3.23 2.09
C GLU A 16 23.77 -3.71 0.68
N TYR A 17 23.64 -2.86 -0.34
CA TYR A 17 24.05 -3.20 -1.71
C TYR A 17 25.53 -3.59 -1.81
N VAL A 18 26.41 -2.81 -1.17
CA VAL A 18 27.87 -3.09 -1.18
C VAL A 18 28.23 -4.32 -0.35
N ASN A 19 27.53 -4.56 0.76
CA ASN A 19 27.81 -5.70 1.65
C ASN A 19 27.16 -7.01 1.22
N GLN A 20 26.19 -6.97 0.30
CA GLN A 20 25.67 -8.17 -0.37
C GLN A 20 26.76 -8.75 -1.29
N VAL A 21 27.61 -9.63 -0.73
CA VAL A 21 28.40 -10.59 -1.52
C VAL A 21 27.41 -11.51 -2.24
N CYS A 22 27.07 -11.12 -3.46
CA CYS A 22 26.06 -11.72 -4.31
C CYS A 22 26.37 -13.20 -4.64
N PRO A 23 25.49 -14.18 -4.36
CA PRO A 23 25.48 -15.46 -5.09
C PRO A 23 24.79 -15.33 -6.46
N SER A 24 24.19 -14.17 -6.77
CA SER A 24 23.29 -13.96 -7.90
C SER A 24 23.92 -13.19 -9.08
N CYS A 25 25.25 -13.04 -9.14
CA CYS A 25 25.97 -12.53 -10.32
C CYS A 25 25.96 -13.51 -11.53
N CYS A 26 25.01 -14.44 -11.56
CA CYS A 26 24.79 -15.33 -12.69
C CYS A 26 23.47 -14.97 -13.39
N GLY A 27 23.59 -14.14 -14.44
CA GLY A 27 22.63 -14.08 -15.54
C GLY A 27 21.28 -13.45 -15.21
N VAL A 28 21.22 -12.11 -15.23
CA VAL A 28 19.97 -11.42 -15.54
C VAL A 28 19.64 -11.73 -16.99
N THR A 29 18.95 -12.84 -17.25
CA THR A 29 18.10 -12.91 -18.44
C THR A 29 17.02 -11.86 -18.21
N HIS A 30 17.17 -10.70 -18.86
CA HIS A 30 16.05 -9.83 -19.12
C HIS A 30 14.94 -10.72 -19.68
N GLN A 31 13.90 -11.01 -18.89
CA GLN A 31 12.64 -11.39 -19.49
C GLN A 31 12.35 -10.28 -20.48
N ILE A 32 12.27 -10.63 -21.76
CA ILE A 32 11.95 -9.72 -22.84
C ILE A 32 10.51 -9.26 -22.55
N MET A 33 10.40 -8.24 -21.70
CA MET A 33 9.18 -7.48 -21.57
C MET A 33 8.99 -6.81 -22.92
N ASP A 34 7.77 -6.83 -23.40
CA ASP A 34 7.37 -5.91 -24.44
C ASP A 34 7.55 -4.49 -23.90
N VAL A 35 8.68 -3.88 -24.26
CA VAL A 35 9.09 -2.56 -23.80
C VAL A 35 8.04 -1.51 -24.16
N ALA A 36 7.29 -1.72 -25.25
CA ALA A 36 6.23 -0.80 -25.65
C ALA A 36 5.04 -0.85 -24.66
N SER A 37 4.54 -2.04 -24.30
CA SER A 37 3.48 -2.14 -23.28
C SER A 37 3.95 -1.77 -21.88
N PHE A 38 5.22 -2.02 -21.53
CA PHE A 38 5.79 -1.51 -20.28
C PHE A 38 5.81 0.03 -20.27
N VAL A 39 6.35 0.66 -21.31
CA VAL A 39 6.40 2.13 -21.44
C VAL A 39 4.99 2.74 -21.48
N GLU A 40 4.02 2.10 -22.13
CA GLU A 40 2.62 2.56 -22.14
C GLU A 40 1.98 2.46 -20.74
N ARG A 41 2.15 1.34 -20.03
CA ARG A 41 1.63 1.15 -18.67
C ARG A 41 2.33 2.01 -17.62
N CYS A 42 3.58 2.39 -17.90
CA CYS A 42 4.40 3.29 -17.08
C CYS A 42 4.31 4.76 -17.54
N SER A 43 3.60 5.08 -18.63
CA SER A 43 3.52 6.45 -19.18
C SER A 43 2.82 7.41 -18.22
N ASP A 44 1.81 6.93 -17.50
CA ASP A 44 1.27 7.58 -16.31
C ASP A 44 2.02 7.04 -15.10
N TRP A 45 3.14 7.67 -14.78
CA TRP A 45 3.97 7.31 -13.63
C TRP A 45 3.20 7.33 -12.31
N GLU A 46 1.98 7.91 -12.26
CA GLU A 46 1.22 8.17 -11.03
C GLU A 46 2.16 8.66 -9.91
N SER A 47 3.16 9.45 -10.32
CA SER A 47 4.24 9.86 -9.46
C SER A 47 3.69 10.91 -8.54
N ASP A 48 3.73 10.60 -7.25
CA ASP A 48 3.27 11.53 -6.22
C ASP A 48 4.18 12.76 -6.11
N GLU A 49 5.42 12.66 -6.61
CA GLU A 49 6.46 13.68 -6.53
C GLU A 49 6.95 14.17 -7.90
N GLU A 50 6.23 13.81 -8.97
CA GLU A 50 6.50 14.18 -10.36
C GLU A 50 7.99 14.04 -10.74
N LYS A 51 8.66 15.18 -10.97
CA LYS A 51 10.05 15.24 -11.43
C LYS A 51 11.06 14.87 -10.35
N ASN A 52 10.69 15.00 -9.07
CA ASN A 52 11.62 14.74 -7.97
C ASN A 52 11.85 13.25 -7.74
N GLU A 53 10.93 12.39 -8.19
CA GLU A 53 11.07 10.94 -8.10
C GLU A 53 12.18 10.40 -9.05
N THR A 54 12.55 11.19 -10.07
CA THR A 54 13.66 10.91 -10.99
C THR A 54 15.01 11.39 -10.47
N LEU A 55 15.05 12.15 -9.38
CA LEU A 55 16.31 12.53 -8.74
C LEU A 55 16.88 11.29 -8.04
N SER A 56 18.14 10.97 -8.35
CA SER A 56 18.83 9.86 -7.74
C SER A 56 19.96 10.33 -6.84
N PRO A 57 20.05 9.81 -5.61
CA PRO A 57 21.22 9.95 -4.77
C PRO A 57 22.24 8.82 -4.99
N TRP A 58 21.87 7.81 -5.78
CA TRP A 58 22.68 6.64 -6.06
C TRP A 58 23.30 6.66 -7.46
N PRO A 59 24.37 5.88 -7.71
CA PRO A 59 24.93 5.67 -9.04
C PRO A 59 23.88 5.23 -10.06
N ALA A 60 24.11 5.57 -11.34
CA ALA A 60 23.14 5.37 -12.43
C ALA A 60 22.59 3.93 -12.52
N PHE A 61 23.42 2.90 -12.32
CA PHE A 61 22.97 1.51 -12.41
C PHE A 61 22.00 1.11 -11.29
N ILE A 62 22.23 1.57 -10.05
CA ILE A 62 21.30 1.35 -8.92
C ILE A 62 20.00 2.11 -9.18
N HIS A 63 20.13 3.35 -9.65
CA HIS A 63 19.00 4.19 -9.96
C HIS A 63 18.08 3.59 -11.02
N GLU A 64 18.65 3.13 -12.14
CA GLU A 64 17.91 2.52 -13.25
C GLU A 64 17.22 1.22 -12.82
N GLU A 65 17.88 0.39 -12.01
CA GLU A 65 17.27 -0.81 -11.41
C GLU A 65 16.08 -0.43 -10.52
N ILE A 66 16.26 0.55 -9.62
CA ILE A 66 15.20 1.03 -8.72
C ILE A 66 14.01 1.56 -9.50
N LEU A 67 14.24 2.42 -10.51
CA LEU A 67 13.15 2.97 -11.31
C LEU A 67 12.39 1.87 -12.08
N THR A 68 13.12 0.88 -12.62
CA THR A 68 12.52 -0.24 -13.35
C THR A 68 11.64 -1.09 -12.46
N GLU A 69 12.15 -1.50 -11.29
CA GLU A 69 11.40 -2.34 -10.35
C GLU A 69 10.26 -1.58 -9.66
N ARG A 70 10.44 -0.29 -9.37
CA ARG A 70 9.35 0.59 -8.89
C ARG A 70 8.22 0.69 -9.90
N ALA A 71 8.55 0.90 -11.17
CA ALA A 71 7.57 0.94 -12.24
C ALA A 71 6.84 -0.40 -12.38
N ARG A 72 7.58 -1.52 -12.33
CA ARG A 72 7.01 -2.88 -12.36
C ARG A 72 6.05 -3.13 -11.18
N LEU A 73 6.42 -2.70 -9.97
CA LEU A 73 5.56 -2.79 -8.79
C LEU A 73 4.24 -2.06 -9.00
N ARG A 74 4.27 -0.80 -9.47
CA ARG A 74 3.06 -0.03 -9.76
C ARG A 74 2.17 -0.70 -10.79
N VAL A 75 2.79 -1.23 -11.85
CA VAL A 75 2.12 -1.93 -12.95
C VAL A 75 1.36 -3.16 -12.44
N VAL A 76 2.01 -4.01 -11.65
CA VAL A 76 1.36 -5.18 -11.03
C VAL A 76 0.25 -4.75 -10.07
N MET A 77 0.52 -3.74 -9.23
CA MET A 77 -0.50 -3.26 -8.31
C MET A 77 -1.70 -2.65 -9.03
N LYS A 78 -1.52 -1.99 -10.18
CA LYS A 78 -2.62 -1.45 -11.01
C LYS A 78 -3.53 -2.55 -11.53
N ASP A 79 -3.02 -3.74 -11.84
CA ASP A 79 -3.85 -4.85 -12.33
C ASP A 79 -4.91 -5.29 -11.31
N ASP A 80 -4.60 -5.18 -10.02
CA ASP A 80 -5.54 -5.53 -8.95
C ASP A 80 -6.72 -4.53 -8.83
N ILE A 81 -6.59 -3.30 -9.36
CA ILE A 81 -7.62 -2.24 -9.24
C ILE A 81 -8.95 -2.71 -9.83
N ALA A 82 -8.92 -3.38 -10.99
CA ALA A 82 -10.13 -3.88 -11.64
C ALA A 82 -10.87 -4.90 -10.77
N GLY A 83 -10.13 -5.73 -10.03
CA GLY A 83 -10.69 -6.69 -9.07
C GLY A 83 -11.42 -6.01 -7.93
N TYR A 84 -10.78 -5.03 -7.29
CA TYR A 84 -11.42 -4.23 -6.23
C TYR A 84 -12.63 -3.47 -6.76
N LYS A 85 -12.52 -2.85 -7.95
CA LYS A 85 -13.64 -2.14 -8.58
C LYS A 85 -14.83 -3.08 -8.81
N SER A 86 -14.62 -4.26 -9.38
CA SER A 86 -15.71 -5.23 -9.58
C SER A 86 -16.33 -5.67 -8.26
N PHE A 87 -15.54 -5.84 -7.19
CA PHE A 87 -16.07 -6.18 -5.88
C PHE A 87 -16.96 -5.06 -5.33
N LEU A 88 -16.48 -3.81 -5.38
CA LEU A 88 -17.21 -2.65 -4.87
C LEU A 88 -18.54 -2.46 -5.62
N GLU A 89 -18.55 -2.57 -6.95
CA GLU A 89 -19.76 -2.42 -7.75
C GLU A 89 -20.83 -3.48 -7.41
N LYS A 90 -20.40 -4.71 -7.12
CA LYS A 90 -21.32 -5.83 -6.83
C LYS A 90 -21.76 -5.89 -5.37
N HIS A 91 -20.86 -5.60 -4.43
CA HIS A 91 -21.03 -6.01 -3.03
C HIS A 91 -20.99 -4.86 -2.02
N MET A 92 -20.63 -3.62 -2.40
CA MET A 92 -20.33 -2.57 -1.41
C MET A 92 -21.48 -2.27 -0.44
N LYS A 93 -22.73 -2.31 -0.89
CA LYS A 93 -23.91 -2.10 -0.04
C LYS A 93 -24.02 -3.18 1.05
N GLY A 94 -23.93 -4.46 0.65
CA GLY A 94 -23.98 -5.59 1.57
C GLY A 94 -22.77 -5.65 2.48
N PHE A 95 -21.58 -5.40 1.93
CA PHE A 95 -20.32 -5.32 2.67
C PHE A 95 -20.35 -4.24 3.75
N THR A 96 -20.92 -3.07 3.46
CA THR A 96 -21.05 -1.98 4.43
C THR A 96 -21.93 -2.40 5.61
N GLY A 97 -23.08 -3.02 5.35
CA GLY A 97 -23.97 -3.52 6.40
C GLY A 97 -23.30 -4.60 7.26
N TRP A 98 -22.63 -5.56 6.60
CA TRP A 98 -21.84 -6.60 7.27
C TRP A 98 -20.74 -6.01 8.16
N TRP A 99 -19.95 -5.07 7.64
CA TRP A 99 -18.85 -4.45 8.37
C TRP A 99 -19.32 -3.70 9.63
N GLN A 100 -20.48 -3.04 9.55
CA GLN A 100 -21.09 -2.33 10.67
C GLN A 100 -21.55 -3.27 11.80
N GLN A 101 -21.95 -4.51 11.46
CA GLN A 101 -22.40 -5.52 12.42
C GLN A 101 -21.24 -6.22 13.15
N LEU A 102 -20.02 -6.17 12.60
CA LEU A 102 -18.86 -6.79 13.22
C LEU A 102 -18.49 -6.11 14.55
N ASP A 103 -18.25 -6.94 15.55
CA ASP A 103 -17.69 -6.51 16.83
C ASP A 103 -16.21 -6.10 16.71
N ALA A 104 -15.71 -5.40 17.73
CA ALA A 104 -14.34 -4.91 17.78
C ALA A 104 -13.29 -6.02 17.62
N ALA A 105 -13.53 -7.20 18.21
CA ALA A 105 -12.64 -8.33 18.10
C ALA A 105 -12.60 -8.90 16.67
N SER A 106 -13.75 -8.96 15.99
CA SER A 106 -13.81 -9.33 14.57
C SER A 106 -13.08 -8.36 13.67
N LYS A 107 -13.22 -7.05 13.89
CA LYS A 107 -12.51 -6.01 13.13
C LYS A 107 -11.00 -6.06 13.41
N THR A 108 -10.60 -6.28 14.65
CA THR A 108 -9.18 -6.43 15.03
C THR A 108 -8.50 -7.56 14.25
N ARG A 109 -9.18 -8.71 14.08
CA ARG A 109 -8.65 -9.84 13.29
C ARG A 109 -8.47 -9.54 11.80
N VAL A 110 -9.22 -8.58 11.26
CA VAL A 110 -9.05 -8.10 9.88
C VAL A 110 -7.82 -7.20 9.79
N PHE A 111 -7.58 -6.36 10.81
CA PHE A 111 -6.46 -5.42 10.86
C PHE A 111 -5.18 -6.04 11.43
N GLN A 112 -4.72 -7.15 10.84
CA GLN A 112 -3.45 -7.80 11.20
C GLN A 112 -2.70 -8.19 9.94
N VAL A 113 -1.52 -7.61 9.76
CA VAL A 113 -0.60 -7.93 8.67
C VAL A 113 0.80 -8.09 9.24
N PRO A 114 1.31 -9.33 9.37
CA PRO A 114 2.71 -9.58 9.70
C PRO A 114 3.64 -8.89 8.71
N ASP A 115 4.81 -8.45 9.17
CA ASP A 115 5.79 -7.81 8.30
C ASP A 115 6.28 -8.74 7.18
N ASP A 116 6.46 -10.02 7.52
CA ASP A 116 6.90 -11.05 6.57
C ASP A 116 5.87 -11.24 5.44
N ASP A 117 4.57 -11.12 5.72
CA ASP A 117 3.51 -11.21 4.71
C ASP A 117 3.56 -10.08 3.67
N LEU A 118 4.14 -8.92 4.05
CA LEU A 118 4.36 -7.79 3.14
C LEU A 118 5.61 -8.01 2.29
N LEU A 119 6.69 -8.52 2.88
CA LEU A 119 7.89 -8.89 2.11
C LEU A 119 7.55 -10.00 1.12
N ASP A 120 6.81 -11.02 1.53
CA ASP A 120 6.33 -12.09 0.66
C ASP A 120 5.40 -11.57 -0.44
N TYR A 121 4.60 -10.54 -0.17
CA TYR A 121 3.82 -9.87 -1.21
C TYR A 121 4.73 -9.26 -2.27
N PHE A 122 5.79 -8.53 -1.87
CA PHE A 122 6.72 -7.94 -2.83
C PHE A 122 7.56 -8.99 -3.59
N HIS A 123 7.95 -10.07 -2.92
CA HIS A 123 8.78 -11.13 -3.54
C HIS A 123 8.00 -12.09 -4.43
N SER A 124 6.79 -12.50 -4.00
CA SER A 124 6.05 -13.58 -4.65
C SER A 124 4.99 -13.05 -5.62
N HIS A 125 4.24 -12.02 -5.20
CA HIS A 125 3.17 -11.44 -6.03
C HIS A 125 3.76 -10.51 -7.09
N VAL A 126 4.67 -9.62 -6.67
CA VAL A 126 5.23 -8.59 -7.55
C VAL A 126 6.56 -9.00 -8.18
N LYS A 127 7.34 -9.85 -7.48
CA LYS A 127 8.69 -10.29 -7.89
C LYS A 127 9.70 -9.16 -7.97
N VAL A 128 9.62 -8.22 -7.03
CA VAL A 128 10.64 -7.19 -6.81
C VAL A 128 11.96 -7.86 -6.43
N LYS A 129 13.09 -7.35 -6.96
CA LYS A 129 14.44 -7.85 -6.69
C LYS A 129 15.45 -6.71 -6.64
N GLY A 130 16.66 -7.04 -6.20
CA GLY A 130 17.84 -6.19 -6.35
C GLY A 130 17.79 -4.95 -5.44
N SER A 131 18.29 -3.83 -5.92
CA SER A 131 18.40 -2.60 -5.12
C SER A 131 17.05 -2.09 -4.62
N TYR A 132 15.95 -2.31 -5.35
CA TYR A 132 14.64 -1.84 -4.91
C TYR A 132 14.05 -2.65 -3.75
N GLU A 133 14.40 -3.93 -3.63
CA GLU A 133 14.05 -4.77 -2.48
C GLU A 133 14.64 -4.18 -1.18
N ILE A 134 15.89 -3.71 -1.25
CA ILE A 134 16.58 -3.05 -0.15
C ILE A 134 15.86 -1.76 0.24
N VAL A 135 15.46 -0.95 -0.76
CA VAL A 135 14.67 0.26 -0.52
C VAL A 135 13.35 -0.09 0.17
N LEU A 136 12.59 -1.07 -0.32
CA LEU A 136 11.32 -1.47 0.30
C LEU A 136 11.51 -1.98 1.74
N CYS A 137 12.60 -2.71 2.03
CA CYS A 137 12.95 -3.11 3.39
C CYS A 137 13.23 -1.90 4.30
N ALA A 138 13.97 -0.91 3.80
CA ALA A 138 14.23 0.34 4.53
C ALA A 138 12.93 1.14 4.74
N ILE A 139 12.04 1.17 3.75
CA ILE A 139 10.73 1.83 3.81
C ILE A 139 9.80 1.17 4.83
N LEU A 140 9.77 -0.16 4.88
CA LEU A 140 9.03 -0.90 5.92
C LEU A 140 9.52 -0.52 7.31
N GLU A 141 10.84 -0.37 7.49
CA GLU A 141 11.42 0.11 8.74
C GLU A 141 11.02 1.56 9.05
N GLN A 142 10.99 2.45 8.05
CA GLN A 142 10.45 3.80 8.24
C GLN A 142 8.99 3.76 8.71
N LEU A 143 8.17 2.87 8.16
CA LEU A 143 6.77 2.72 8.55
C LEU A 143 6.59 2.11 9.95
N ARG A 144 7.48 1.20 10.38
CA ARG A 144 7.50 0.70 11.77
C ARG A 144 7.72 1.83 12.77
N HIS A 145 8.56 2.80 12.40
CA HIS A 145 8.93 3.95 13.22
C HIS A 145 8.27 5.25 12.75
N PHE A 146 7.15 5.18 12.02
CA PHE A 146 6.59 6.34 11.31
C PHE A 146 6.31 7.53 12.24
N LYS A 147 5.81 7.25 13.45
CA LYS A 147 5.56 8.28 14.47
C LYS A 147 6.81 9.02 14.93
N GLU A 148 7.99 8.39 14.87
CA GLU A 148 9.27 9.00 15.20
C GLU A 148 9.81 9.86 14.04
N THR A 149 9.51 9.47 12.80
CA THR A 149 9.93 10.22 11.60
C THR A 149 9.21 11.56 11.45
N GLY A 150 7.94 11.61 11.84
CA GLY A 150 7.09 12.80 11.71
C GLY A 150 6.67 13.13 10.27
N TYR A 151 6.84 12.20 9.33
CA TYR A 151 6.32 12.33 7.97
C TYR A 151 4.79 12.40 7.95
N LYS A 152 4.23 13.10 6.95
CA LYS A 152 2.81 13.17 6.60
C LYS A 152 2.65 12.95 5.11
N ASP A 153 2.59 11.68 4.75
CA ASP A 153 2.69 11.28 3.35
C ASP A 153 1.32 11.22 2.65
N GLY A 154 0.24 11.02 3.41
CA GLY A 154 -1.12 10.98 2.88
C GLY A 154 -1.47 12.22 2.05
N ARG A 155 -2.04 12.01 0.86
CA ARG A 155 -2.43 13.12 -0.02
C ARG A 155 -3.88 13.45 0.16
N VAL A 156 -4.76 12.47 0.25
CA VAL A 156 -6.19 12.70 0.50
C VAL A 156 -6.52 12.51 1.97
N SER A 157 -7.56 13.18 2.45
CA SER A 157 -7.98 13.16 3.86
C SER A 157 -8.15 11.73 4.41
N VAL A 158 -8.64 10.83 3.57
CA VAL A 158 -8.84 9.41 3.91
C VAL A 158 -7.50 8.71 4.20
N GLU A 159 -6.46 8.96 3.38
CA GLU A 159 -5.11 8.42 3.62
C GLU A 159 -4.47 9.03 4.86
N CYS A 160 -4.58 10.35 5.03
CA CYS A 160 -4.04 11.05 6.20
C CYS A 160 -4.65 10.51 7.49
N TYR A 161 -5.95 10.26 7.49
CA TYR A 161 -6.64 9.69 8.64
C TYR A 161 -6.19 8.25 8.88
N PHE A 162 -6.13 7.40 7.85
CA PHE A 162 -5.62 6.03 7.98
C PHE A 162 -4.18 5.99 8.55
N GLU A 163 -3.29 6.81 8.00
CA GLU A 163 -1.88 6.94 8.41
C GLU A 163 -1.72 7.23 9.90
N ARG A 164 -2.54 8.13 10.44
CA ARG A 164 -2.49 8.54 11.85
C ARG A 164 -2.73 7.39 12.82
N PHE A 165 -3.54 6.42 12.42
CA PHE A 165 -3.96 5.29 13.27
C PHE A 165 -3.25 3.99 12.93
N LEU A 166 -2.45 3.94 11.87
CA LEU A 166 -1.64 2.78 11.55
C LEU A 166 -0.50 2.65 12.58
N LEU A 167 -0.36 1.43 13.13
CA LEU A 167 0.65 1.08 14.11
C LEU A 167 1.42 -0.16 13.63
N ASN A 168 2.66 -0.30 14.07
CA ASN A 168 3.36 -1.58 14.08
C ASN A 168 3.56 -2.03 15.54
N ARG A 169 3.13 -3.26 15.87
CA ARG A 169 3.29 -3.86 17.20
C ARG A 169 3.80 -5.29 17.06
N GLY A 170 5.04 -5.53 17.48
CA GLY A 170 5.63 -6.87 17.47
C GLY A 170 5.70 -7.48 16.07
N SER A 171 6.20 -6.71 15.10
CA SER A 171 6.33 -7.11 13.69
C SER A 171 5.00 -7.40 12.99
N CYS A 172 3.95 -6.68 13.38
CA CYS A 172 2.63 -6.77 12.80
C CYS A 172 2.02 -5.38 12.68
N PHE A 173 1.63 -5.01 11.46
CA PHE A 173 0.85 -3.82 11.18
C PHE A 173 -0.61 -4.02 11.59
N THR A 174 -1.13 -3.05 12.33
CA THR A 174 -2.49 -3.04 12.85
C THR A 174 -3.02 -1.62 13.00
N MET A 175 -4.32 -1.49 13.24
CA MET A 175 -4.96 -0.19 13.49
C MET A 175 -5.10 0.06 14.99
N ASP A 176 -4.96 1.32 15.40
CA ASP A 176 -5.21 1.72 16.78
C ASP A 176 -6.64 1.36 17.22
N SER A 177 -6.82 1.00 18.50
CA SER A 177 -8.13 0.65 19.04
C SER A 177 -9.18 1.76 18.88
N SER A 178 -8.77 3.04 18.90
CA SER A 178 -9.67 4.16 18.65
C SER A 178 -10.19 4.21 17.22
N TYR A 179 -9.40 3.75 16.24
CA TYR A 179 -9.85 3.58 14.85
C TYR A 179 -10.83 2.41 14.74
N ILE A 180 -10.49 1.26 15.34
CA ILE A 180 -11.29 0.03 15.25
C ILE A 180 -12.67 0.22 15.90
N ASN A 181 -12.74 0.96 17.00
CA ASN A 181 -13.95 1.12 17.81
C ASN A 181 -14.78 2.37 17.44
N SER A 182 -14.36 3.17 16.46
CA SER A 182 -15.07 4.40 16.08
C SER A 182 -15.89 4.24 14.80
N ALA A 183 -16.97 5.02 14.70
CA ALA A 183 -17.75 5.11 13.47
C ALA A 183 -16.94 5.77 12.35
N GLU A 184 -16.11 6.75 12.71
CA GLU A 184 -15.20 7.46 11.82
C GLU A 184 -14.15 6.52 11.22
N GLY A 185 -13.56 5.63 12.02
CA GLY A 185 -12.63 4.61 11.53
C GLY A 185 -13.32 3.61 10.60
N ALA A 186 -14.56 3.20 10.91
CA ALA A 186 -15.34 2.35 10.02
C ALA A 186 -15.64 3.03 8.67
N ILE A 187 -16.06 4.30 8.69
CA ILE A 187 -16.28 5.10 7.47
C ILE A 187 -14.96 5.24 6.70
N ASN A 188 -13.86 5.57 7.38
CA ASN A 188 -12.56 5.73 6.75
C ASN A 188 -12.09 4.44 6.07
N PHE A 189 -12.26 3.27 6.70
CA PHE A 189 -11.89 2.00 6.07
C PHE A 189 -12.70 1.72 4.79
N LEU A 190 -14.00 2.02 4.82
CA LEU A 190 -14.87 1.89 3.64
C LEU A 190 -14.50 2.88 2.53
N GLU A 191 -14.04 4.08 2.88
CA GLU A 191 -13.49 5.02 1.89
C GLU A 191 -12.13 4.57 1.35
N MET A 192 -11.23 4.03 2.19
CA MET A 192 -9.97 3.43 1.73
C MET A 192 -10.24 2.27 0.76
N MET A 193 -11.25 1.44 1.03
CA MET A 193 -11.70 0.39 0.12
C MET A 193 -12.12 0.96 -1.24
N ARG A 194 -12.85 2.09 -1.27
CA ARG A 194 -13.23 2.75 -2.52
C ARG A 194 -12.02 3.27 -3.29
N LEU A 195 -10.99 3.74 -2.60
CA LEU A 195 -9.73 4.14 -3.25
C LEU A 195 -9.03 2.96 -3.93
N LEU A 196 -9.11 1.74 -3.39
CA LEU A 196 -8.50 0.55 -4.00
C LEU A 196 -9.07 0.23 -5.40
N GLY A 197 -10.36 0.49 -5.61
CA GLY A 197 -11.01 0.35 -6.92
C GLY A 197 -11.15 1.68 -7.68
N GLY A 198 -10.45 2.71 -7.23
CA GLY A 198 -10.49 4.05 -7.80
C GLY A 198 -9.75 4.17 -9.13
N PRO A 199 -9.77 5.37 -9.76
CA PRO A 199 -9.16 5.58 -11.08
C PRO A 199 -7.63 5.61 -11.06
N ARG A 200 -7.00 5.71 -9.87
CA ARG A 200 -5.55 5.83 -9.71
C ARG A 200 -5.04 4.99 -8.56
N LEU A 201 -3.82 4.47 -8.66
CA LEU A 201 -3.18 3.72 -7.57
C LEU A 201 -2.88 4.63 -6.37
N LEU A 202 -2.34 5.82 -6.65
CA LEU A 202 -2.01 6.84 -5.66
C LEU A 202 -2.88 8.08 -5.95
N PRO A 203 -3.98 8.30 -5.20
CA PRO A 203 -4.82 9.47 -5.40
C PRO A 203 -4.04 10.75 -5.06
N ILE A 204 -4.31 11.79 -5.83
CA ILE A 204 -3.74 13.13 -5.64
C ILE A 204 -4.86 14.05 -5.15
N ARG A 205 -4.52 15.09 -4.37
CA ARG A 205 -5.48 16.11 -3.95
C ARG A 205 -6.15 16.74 -5.17
N GLN A 206 -7.47 16.75 -5.19
CA GLN A 206 -8.21 17.67 -6.04
C GLN A 206 -8.13 19.03 -5.36
N THR A 207 -7.42 19.97 -5.98
CA THR A 207 -7.21 21.36 -5.52
C THR A 207 -8.53 22.00 -5.06
N GLN A 208 -8.77 22.10 -3.75
CA GLN A 208 -9.83 22.97 -3.23
C GLN A 208 -9.64 23.53 -1.81
N ASP A 209 -8.66 23.08 -1.01
CA ASP A 209 -8.38 23.70 0.31
C ASP A 209 -7.00 24.37 0.36
N LEU A 210 -7.00 25.70 0.41
CA LEU A 210 -5.82 26.57 0.39
C LEU A 210 -4.99 26.50 1.69
N ASP A 211 -5.60 26.16 2.83
CA ASP A 211 -4.92 26.15 4.13
C ASP A 211 -4.10 24.86 4.37
N GLU A 212 -4.46 23.74 3.72
CA GLU A 212 -3.71 22.48 3.81
C GLU A 212 -2.56 22.38 2.79
N ASN A 213 -2.50 23.29 1.81
CA ASN A 213 -1.42 23.37 0.81
C ASN A 213 -0.05 23.60 1.47
N ASN A 214 -0.02 24.39 2.54
CA ASN A 214 1.23 24.75 3.22
C ASN A 214 1.97 23.54 3.85
N GLN A 215 1.27 22.48 4.27
CA GLN A 215 1.93 21.36 4.98
C GLN A 215 2.60 20.37 4.03
N ALA A 216 1.96 20.04 2.90
CA ALA A 216 2.53 19.13 1.90
C ALA A 216 3.72 19.78 1.16
N GLU A 217 3.63 21.08 0.90
CA GLU A 217 4.73 21.89 0.35
C GLU A 217 5.89 22.02 1.35
N GLN A 218 5.61 22.17 2.65
CA GLN A 218 6.66 22.20 3.68
C GLN A 218 7.45 20.89 3.79
N GLU A 219 6.84 19.74 3.52
CA GLU A 219 7.57 18.47 3.47
C GLU A 219 8.42 18.33 2.20
N VAL A 220 7.94 18.85 1.06
CA VAL A 220 8.79 19.00 -0.14
C VAL A 220 9.96 19.95 0.15
N VAL A 221 9.76 21.02 0.92
CA VAL A 221 10.84 21.93 1.33
C VAL A 221 11.84 21.24 2.28
N LYS A 222 11.38 20.37 3.19
CA LYS A 222 12.28 19.56 4.03
C LYS A 222 13.05 18.51 3.23
N SER A 223 12.46 17.93 2.18
CA SER A 223 13.14 16.95 1.32
C SER A 223 14.07 17.60 0.29
N ILE A 224 13.82 18.84 -0.14
CA ILE A 224 14.78 19.61 -0.96
C ILE A 224 16.11 19.83 -0.21
N ALA A 225 16.09 19.89 1.13
CA ALA A 225 17.31 19.91 1.93
C ALA A 225 18.02 18.55 2.04
N ASN A 226 17.34 17.44 1.68
CA ASN A 226 17.76 16.06 1.90
C ASN A 226 17.55 15.19 0.64
N VAL A 227 18.56 15.12 -0.24
CA VAL A 227 19.02 13.96 -1.03
C VAL A 227 18.01 13.22 -1.98
N GLN A 228 16.83 12.80 -1.54
CA GLN A 228 15.67 12.30 -2.34
C GLN A 228 14.52 12.05 -1.34
N SER A 229 13.25 12.23 -1.73
CA SER A 229 12.12 11.81 -0.89
C SER A 229 11.63 10.41 -1.28
N PHE A 230 11.24 9.62 -0.27
CA PHE A 230 10.66 8.28 -0.46
C PHE A 230 9.17 8.22 -0.10
N ARG A 231 8.47 9.36 -0.14
CA ARG A 231 7.02 9.42 0.17
C ARG A 231 6.21 8.46 -0.69
N SER A 232 6.47 8.43 -2.00
CA SER A 232 5.73 7.56 -2.93
C SER A 232 5.90 6.09 -2.57
N ASP A 233 7.12 5.66 -2.23
CA ASP A 233 7.43 4.30 -1.80
C ASP A 233 6.75 3.98 -0.45
N ARG A 234 6.78 4.90 0.53
CA ARG A 234 6.04 4.76 1.80
C ARG A 234 4.53 4.65 1.59
N ARG A 235 3.97 5.40 0.64
CA ARG A 235 2.54 5.29 0.25
C ARG A 235 2.24 3.96 -0.41
N LEU A 236 3.09 3.47 -1.32
CA LEU A 236 2.92 2.16 -1.96
C LEU A 236 2.91 1.02 -0.94
N VAL A 237 3.83 1.04 0.03
CA VAL A 237 3.87 0.01 1.07
C VAL A 237 2.62 0.10 1.96
N ARG A 238 2.14 1.30 2.32
CA ARG A 238 0.86 1.44 3.03
C ARG A 238 -0.33 0.99 2.21
N LEU A 239 -0.33 1.20 0.90
CA LEU A 239 -1.35 0.67 0.01
C LEU A 239 -1.36 -0.87 0.02
N ALA A 240 -0.19 -1.51 0.03
CA ALA A 240 -0.08 -2.95 0.18
C ALA A 240 -0.67 -3.43 1.52
N ILE A 241 -0.43 -2.71 2.62
CA ILE A 241 -1.05 -2.99 3.93
C ILE A 241 -2.58 -2.92 3.85
N VAL A 242 -3.11 -1.83 3.27
CA VAL A 242 -4.57 -1.63 3.12
C VAL A 242 -5.18 -2.75 2.27
N ARG A 243 -4.51 -3.16 1.19
CA ARG A 243 -4.96 -4.29 0.35
C ARG A 243 -5.03 -5.60 1.13
N LYS A 244 -4.03 -5.91 1.95
CA LYS A 244 -4.06 -7.10 2.80
C LYS A 244 -5.23 -7.06 3.79
N PHE A 245 -5.50 -5.92 4.43
CA PHE A 245 -6.68 -5.75 5.28
C PHE A 245 -7.98 -5.95 4.48
N ALA A 246 -8.08 -5.32 3.31
CA ALA A 246 -9.22 -5.44 2.40
C ALA A 246 -9.46 -6.89 1.98
N ASP A 247 -8.43 -7.61 1.57
CA ASP A 247 -8.54 -8.99 1.09
C ASP A 247 -9.03 -9.92 2.19
N VAL A 248 -8.56 -9.74 3.43
CA VAL A 248 -9.05 -10.50 4.60
C VAL A 248 -10.53 -10.19 4.84
N ALA A 249 -10.93 -8.92 4.79
CA ALA A 249 -12.32 -8.51 4.96
C ALA A 249 -13.22 -9.07 3.85
N ILE A 250 -12.81 -8.95 2.59
CA ILE A 250 -13.52 -9.42 1.40
C ILE A 250 -13.71 -10.93 1.46
N ARG A 251 -12.64 -11.71 1.71
CA ARG A 251 -12.73 -13.17 1.81
C ARG A 251 -13.71 -13.60 2.90
N ARG A 252 -13.65 -12.92 4.05
CA ARG A 252 -14.55 -13.21 5.16
C ARG A 252 -16.01 -12.87 4.82
N TYR A 253 -16.25 -11.70 4.23
CA TYR A 253 -17.58 -11.30 3.77
C TYR A 253 -18.16 -12.28 2.74
N ILE A 254 -17.40 -12.68 1.73
CA ILE A 254 -17.86 -13.60 0.69
C ILE A 254 -18.26 -14.95 1.29
N ARG A 255 -17.47 -15.46 2.24
CA ARG A 255 -17.79 -16.72 2.95
C ARG A 255 -19.10 -16.61 3.73
N GLU A 256 -19.26 -15.56 4.53
CA GLU A 256 -20.43 -15.38 5.39
C GLU A 256 -21.69 -15.01 4.58
N ALA A 257 -21.55 -14.28 3.47
CA ALA A 257 -22.66 -13.96 2.57
C ALA A 257 -23.12 -15.18 1.76
N GLY A 258 -22.20 -16.05 1.33
CA GLY A 258 -22.54 -17.30 0.63
C GLY A 258 -23.23 -18.33 1.53
N GLU A 259 -22.93 -18.33 2.83
CA GLU A 259 -23.63 -19.17 3.82
C GLU A 259 -25.09 -18.72 4.03
N GLY A 260 -25.43 -17.45 3.79
CA GLY A 260 -26.79 -16.92 3.91
C GLY A 260 -27.77 -17.34 2.80
N ASP A 261 -27.27 -17.64 1.59
CA ASP A 261 -28.08 -18.12 0.47
C ASP A 261 -28.37 -19.64 0.54
N ALA A 262 -27.49 -20.41 1.19
CA ALA A 262 -27.66 -21.85 1.35
C ALA A 262 -28.76 -22.21 2.38
N THR A 263 -29.03 -21.34 3.35
CA THR A 263 -30.05 -21.57 4.38
C THR A 263 -31.47 -21.22 3.95
N GLN A 264 -31.66 -20.49 2.84
CA GLN A 264 -33.00 -20.13 2.34
C GLN A 264 -33.60 -21.16 1.37
N THR A 265 -32.83 -22.13 0.91
CA THR A 265 -33.32 -23.20 0.00
C THR A 265 -33.77 -24.47 0.71
N GLY A 266 -33.72 -24.51 2.05
CA GLY A 266 -34.04 -25.70 2.85
C GLY A 266 -35.47 -25.82 3.39
N ASP A 267 -36.32 -24.80 3.27
CA ASP A 267 -37.59 -24.71 4.04
C ASP A 267 -38.87 -24.87 3.21
N ASN A 268 -38.79 -25.46 2.00
CA ASN A 268 -39.97 -25.80 1.19
C ASN A 268 -40.00 -27.29 0.83
N GLN A 269 -40.06 -28.16 1.84
CA GLN A 269 -40.73 -29.46 1.74
C GLN A 269 -41.51 -29.72 3.02
N GLN A 270 -42.68 -29.08 3.12
CA GLN A 270 -43.76 -29.51 3.99
C GLN A 270 -44.81 -30.21 3.12
N GLY A 271 -45.13 -31.44 3.50
CA GLY A 271 -46.39 -32.17 3.28
C GLY A 271 -47.12 -32.02 1.96
N ASP A 272 -47.27 -33.13 1.25
CA ASP A 272 -48.61 -33.61 0.90
C ASP A 272 -48.58 -35.13 0.66
N GLU A 273 -49.57 -35.79 1.28
CA GLU A 273 -50.06 -37.18 1.17
C GLU A 273 -49.28 -38.35 1.77
#